data_AF-A0A844FSW0-F1
#
_entry.id   AF-A0A844FSW0-F1
#
_cell.length_a   1.000
_cell.length_b   1.000
_cell.length_c   1.000
_cell.angle_alpha   90.00
_cell.angle_beta   90.00
_cell.angle_gamma   90.00
#
_symmetry.space_group_name_H-M   'P 1'
#
loop_
_entity.id
_entity.type
_entity.pdbx_description
1 polymer ?
#
loop_
_entity_poly.entity_id
_entity_poly.type
_entity_poly.pdbx_seq_one_letter_code
_entity_poly.pdbx_strand_id
1 'polypeptide(L)'
;MNKMESIIKELEQYTEKEIVYKKYWELRNDNVKRKEFLNEIEAYAREKHLLIFEYPFASYPEILTERDFYPNLSIAKHSNVNVVRHLRYTPIFHHSHTFFTVLYVLKGHCEHTVADKNVPMKQGDVFFLPPYVKQTIGVFDDSIVLNIHIRRDTFDDYFFNVLRNENKLSDFFIGCLYSQNPMQGLMFHTGDDEEIRDLYLNLYRETKIDDMYSWRILDNITSILFSKLLRGYSDQIELVGNVNQEEMNDPCLRILSYINNNYRTATLENVADKFHYSVPYCSNMIREKTGMGFVAFVRKVRMNHATALLTNTNRSIAEIGEAVGYENPESLIRAFKKMYNMTPSAYRKINQSHSS
;
A
#
# COMPACT_ATOMS: atom_id res chain seq x y z
N MET A 1 -1.31 16.15 -29.82
CA MET A 1 -1.70 16.01 -28.39
C MET A 1 -0.65 15.14 -27.74
N ASN A 2 0.02 15.65 -26.71
CA ASN A 2 0.99 14.88 -25.94
C ASN A 2 0.29 13.63 -25.36
N LYS A 3 1.00 12.49 -25.25
CA LYS A 3 0.44 11.25 -24.68
C LYS A 3 -0.16 11.48 -23.30
N MET A 4 0.46 12.33 -22.47
CA MET A 4 -0.05 12.68 -21.13
C MET A 4 -1.36 13.48 -21.19
N GLU A 5 -1.46 14.47 -22.08
CA GLU A 5 -2.69 15.26 -22.29
C GLU A 5 -3.87 14.38 -22.70
N SER A 6 -3.63 13.34 -23.51
CA SER A 6 -4.67 12.40 -23.91
C SER A 6 -5.26 11.64 -22.72
N ILE A 7 -4.41 11.22 -21.78
CA ILE A 7 -4.84 10.47 -20.58
C ILE A 7 -5.61 11.38 -19.64
N ILE A 8 -5.15 12.63 -19.46
CA ILE A 8 -5.85 13.62 -18.65
C ILE A 8 -7.25 13.86 -19.21
N LYS A 9 -7.38 14.09 -20.52
CA LYS A 9 -8.70 14.27 -21.16
C LYS A 9 -9.62 13.07 -21.00
N GLU A 10 -9.06 11.86 -21.02
CA GLU A 10 -9.83 10.64 -20.76
C GLU A 10 -10.35 10.60 -19.31
N LEU A 11 -9.48 10.93 -18.34
CA LEU A 11 -9.84 10.96 -16.92
C LEU A 11 -10.87 12.04 -16.59
N GLU A 12 -10.89 13.15 -17.34
CA GLU A 12 -11.90 14.20 -17.21
C GLU A 12 -13.31 13.72 -17.59
N GLN A 13 -13.43 12.77 -18.53
CA GLN A 13 -14.72 12.21 -18.92
C GLN A 13 -15.34 11.37 -17.79
N TYR A 14 -16.64 11.54 -17.58
CA TYR A 14 -17.39 10.70 -16.65
C TYR A 14 -17.57 9.29 -17.22
N THR A 15 -17.35 8.28 -16.38
CA THR A 15 -17.83 6.93 -16.64
C THR A 15 -19.34 6.83 -16.54
N GLU A 16 -19.91 5.76 -17.09
CA GLU A 16 -21.32 5.42 -16.85
C GLU A 16 -21.68 5.38 -15.36
N LYS A 17 -20.81 4.78 -14.52
CA LYS A 17 -21.00 4.73 -13.06
C LYS A 17 -21.02 6.14 -12.44
N GLU A 18 -20.08 7.00 -12.84
CA GLU A 18 -20.02 8.37 -12.33
C GLU A 18 -21.21 9.22 -12.79
N ILE A 19 -21.74 9.00 -14.00
CA ILE A 19 -22.98 9.67 -14.45
C ILE A 19 -24.13 9.30 -13.52
N VAL A 20 -24.28 8.01 -13.18
CA VAL A 20 -25.32 7.52 -12.27
C VAL A 20 -25.13 8.09 -10.86
N TYR A 21 -23.91 8.03 -10.32
CA TYR A 21 -23.60 8.58 -8.99
C TYR A 21 -23.79 10.09 -8.92
N LYS A 22 -23.40 10.83 -9.96
CA LYS A 22 -23.63 12.27 -10.06
C LYS A 22 -25.11 12.59 -10.02
N LYS A 23 -25.93 11.89 -10.81
CA LYS A 23 -27.39 12.09 -10.81
C LYS A 23 -28.01 11.75 -9.45
N TYR A 24 -27.58 10.63 -8.85
CA TYR A 24 -27.98 10.25 -7.49
C TYR A 24 -27.66 11.35 -6.47
N TRP A 25 -26.46 11.93 -6.53
CA TRP A 25 -26.03 13.02 -5.67
C TRP A 25 -26.80 14.31 -5.92
N GLU A 26 -27.05 14.71 -7.18
CA GLU A 26 -27.85 15.89 -7.54
C GLU A 26 -29.29 15.81 -6.99
N LEU A 27 -29.88 14.62 -6.97
CA LEU A 27 -31.24 14.39 -6.48
C LEU A 27 -31.35 14.26 -4.95
N ARG A 28 -30.26 14.40 -4.19
CA ARG A 28 -30.23 14.20 -2.73
C ARG A 28 -31.24 15.03 -1.91
N ASN A 29 -31.69 16.16 -2.45
CA ASN A 29 -32.64 17.06 -1.79
C ASN A 29 -34.07 16.94 -2.35
N ASP A 30 -34.32 16.08 -3.33
CA ASP A 30 -35.65 15.88 -3.97
C ASP A 30 -36.06 14.40 -3.85
N ASN A 31 -36.73 14.06 -2.74
CA ASN A 31 -37.09 12.68 -2.41
C ASN A 31 -37.97 12.00 -3.48
N VAL A 32 -38.83 12.76 -4.17
CA VAL A 32 -39.74 12.22 -5.18
C VAL A 32 -38.96 11.79 -6.40
N LYS A 33 -38.19 12.72 -7.00
CA LYS A 33 -37.36 12.41 -8.19
C LYS A 33 -36.26 11.41 -7.88
N ARG A 34 -35.69 11.44 -6.66
CA ARG A 34 -34.70 10.46 -6.23
C ARG A 34 -35.29 9.05 -6.20
N LYS A 35 -36.49 8.88 -5.65
CA LYS A 35 -37.16 7.57 -5.64
C LYS A 35 -37.49 7.08 -7.05
N GLU A 36 -37.97 7.96 -7.93
CA GLU A 36 -38.21 7.61 -9.34
C GLU A 36 -36.94 7.13 -10.04
N PHE A 37 -35.85 7.89 -9.90
CA PHE A 37 -34.54 7.53 -10.46
C PHE A 37 -34.00 6.20 -9.90
N LEU A 38 -34.15 5.96 -8.58
CA LEU A 38 -33.75 4.69 -7.97
C LEU A 38 -34.56 3.50 -8.50
N ASN A 39 -35.84 3.68 -8.84
CA ASN A 39 -36.60 2.60 -9.46
C ASN A 39 -36.13 2.32 -10.89
N GLU A 40 -35.77 3.36 -11.64
CA GLU A 40 -35.29 3.25 -13.03
C GLU A 40 -33.97 2.49 -13.12
N ILE A 41 -33.02 2.75 -12.21
CA ILE A 41 -31.67 2.19 -12.29
C ILE A 41 -31.48 0.90 -11.49
N GLU A 42 -32.49 0.35 -10.79
CA GLU A 42 -32.29 -0.77 -9.85
C GLU A 42 -31.59 -1.98 -10.52
N ALA A 43 -32.03 -2.36 -11.71
CA ALA A 43 -31.45 -3.48 -12.46
C ALA A 43 -29.96 -3.23 -12.80
N TYR A 44 -29.66 -2.02 -13.29
CA TYR A 44 -28.28 -1.60 -13.58
C TYR A 44 -27.43 -1.54 -12.31
N ALA A 45 -27.98 -0.99 -11.21
CA ALA A 45 -27.31 -0.88 -9.93
C ALA A 45 -26.94 -2.26 -9.37
N ARG A 46 -27.83 -3.25 -9.53
CA ARG A 46 -27.59 -4.64 -9.15
C ARG A 46 -26.52 -5.30 -10.00
N GLU A 47 -26.60 -5.16 -11.33
CA GLU A 47 -25.65 -5.76 -12.28
C GLU A 47 -24.23 -5.18 -12.10
N LYS A 48 -24.12 -3.86 -11.91
CA LYS A 48 -22.84 -3.16 -11.81
C LYS A 48 -22.31 -3.05 -10.38
N HIS A 49 -23.01 -3.63 -9.41
CA HIS A 49 -22.72 -3.57 -7.97
C HIS A 49 -22.49 -2.14 -7.47
N LEU A 50 -23.44 -1.25 -7.75
CA LEU A 50 -23.35 0.15 -7.29
C LEU A 50 -23.55 0.25 -5.77
N LEU A 51 -22.81 1.18 -5.17
CA LEU A 51 -22.84 1.48 -3.74
C LEU A 51 -23.86 2.60 -3.49
N ILE A 52 -25.14 2.27 -3.50
CA ILE A 52 -26.25 3.20 -3.23
C ILE A 52 -27.00 2.75 -1.98
N PHE A 53 -27.12 3.63 -0.98
CA PHE A 53 -27.55 3.25 0.39
C PHE A 53 -28.98 2.73 0.47
N GLU A 54 -29.85 3.16 -0.44
CA GLU A 54 -31.26 2.78 -0.47
C GLU A 54 -31.49 1.36 -0.99
N TYR A 55 -30.51 0.75 -1.67
CA TYR A 55 -30.67 -0.62 -2.15
C TYR A 55 -30.28 -1.64 -1.09
N PRO A 56 -31.14 -2.62 -0.78
CA PRO A 56 -30.86 -3.63 0.24
C PRO A 56 -29.75 -4.61 -0.17
N PHE A 57 -29.40 -4.67 -1.46
CA PHE A 57 -28.32 -5.50 -1.97
C PHE A 57 -26.96 -4.78 -2.03
N ALA A 58 -26.92 -3.47 -1.79
CA ALA A 58 -25.66 -2.73 -1.76
C ALA A 58 -24.89 -3.14 -0.49
N SER A 59 -23.71 -3.74 -0.69
CA SER A 59 -22.82 -4.14 0.39
C SER A 59 -21.71 -3.10 0.56
N TYR A 60 -21.51 -2.64 1.79
CA TYR A 60 -20.44 -1.73 2.16
C TYR A 60 -19.41 -2.49 2.98
N PRO A 61 -18.39 -3.08 2.33
CA PRO A 61 -17.38 -3.84 3.03
C PRO A 61 -16.59 -2.92 3.95
N GLU A 62 -16.58 -3.24 5.25
CA GLU A 62 -15.72 -2.56 6.23
C GLU A 62 -14.23 -2.82 5.97
N ILE A 63 -13.92 -3.99 5.40
CA ILE A 63 -12.58 -4.42 5.02
C ILE A 63 -12.61 -4.88 3.57
N LEU A 64 -11.88 -4.16 2.74
CA LEU A 64 -11.61 -4.48 1.36
C LEU A 64 -10.31 -5.27 1.24
N THR A 65 -10.33 -6.33 0.44
CA THR A 65 -9.25 -7.28 0.30
C THR A 65 -8.64 -7.22 -1.08
N GLU A 66 -7.47 -7.84 -1.27
CA GLU A 66 -6.83 -7.94 -2.58
C GLU A 66 -7.77 -8.56 -3.64
N ARG A 67 -8.68 -9.46 -3.25
CA ARG A 67 -9.64 -10.08 -4.18
C ARG A 67 -10.62 -9.08 -4.81
N ASP A 68 -10.88 -7.97 -4.12
CA ASP A 68 -11.81 -6.94 -4.57
C ASP A 68 -11.19 -6.03 -5.64
N PHE A 69 -9.85 -5.96 -5.70
CA PHE A 69 -9.10 -5.04 -6.56
C PHE A 69 -8.16 -5.70 -7.56
N TYR A 70 -7.85 -6.98 -7.37
CA TYR A 70 -7.08 -7.80 -8.29
C TYR A 70 -8.02 -8.90 -8.81
N PRO A 71 -8.78 -8.64 -9.89
CA PRO A 71 -9.71 -9.64 -10.42
C PRO A 71 -8.97 -10.90 -10.86
N ASN A 72 -9.70 -12.02 -11.01
CA ASN A 72 -9.17 -13.28 -11.56
C ASN A 72 -8.88 -13.20 -13.08
N LEU A 73 -8.24 -12.12 -13.56
CA LEU A 73 -7.71 -12.00 -14.92
C LEU A 73 -6.26 -12.53 -14.95
N SER A 74 -5.81 -13.08 -16.08
CA SER A 74 -4.50 -13.76 -16.17
C SER A 74 -3.33 -12.89 -15.71
N ILE A 75 -3.38 -11.58 -15.95
CA ILE A 75 -2.33 -10.62 -15.58
C ILE A 75 -2.52 -10.04 -14.17
N ALA A 76 -3.77 -9.86 -13.72
CA ALA A 76 -4.06 -9.42 -12.36
C ALA A 76 -3.65 -10.44 -11.28
N LYS A 77 -3.43 -11.71 -11.64
CA LYS A 77 -2.81 -12.69 -10.73
C LYS A 77 -1.37 -12.34 -10.36
N HIS A 78 -0.60 -11.80 -11.30
CA HIS A 78 0.84 -11.53 -11.13
C HIS A 78 1.15 -10.09 -10.78
N SER A 79 0.26 -9.14 -11.11
CA SER A 79 0.49 -7.74 -10.77
C SER A 79 0.43 -7.53 -9.26
N ASN A 80 1.48 -6.91 -8.74
CA ASN A 80 1.60 -6.52 -7.34
C ASN A 80 1.11 -5.09 -7.07
N VAL A 81 0.95 -4.34 -8.16
CA VAL A 81 0.51 -2.96 -8.19
C VAL A 81 -0.73 -2.88 -9.07
N ASN A 82 -1.75 -2.15 -8.61
CA ASN A 82 -2.89 -1.77 -9.44
C ASN A 82 -3.14 -0.27 -9.29
N VAL A 83 -3.56 0.39 -10.37
CA VAL A 83 -3.92 1.81 -10.34
C VAL A 83 -5.35 1.97 -10.79
N VAL A 84 -6.16 2.55 -9.89
CA VAL A 84 -7.58 2.80 -10.12
C VAL A 84 -7.88 4.27 -9.92
N ARG A 85 -8.76 4.82 -10.76
CA ARG A 85 -9.37 6.12 -10.46
C ARG A 85 -10.43 5.95 -9.38
N HIS A 86 -10.48 6.90 -8.45
CA HIS A 86 -11.62 7.04 -7.56
C HIS A 86 -12.83 7.52 -8.37
N LEU A 87 -13.98 6.86 -8.21
CA LEU A 87 -15.20 7.25 -8.93
C LEU A 87 -15.82 8.47 -8.24
N ARG A 88 -15.94 9.58 -8.98
CA ARG A 88 -16.60 10.80 -8.50
C ARG A 88 -18.06 10.53 -8.11
N TYR A 89 -18.53 11.28 -7.13
CA TYR A 89 -19.89 11.24 -6.57
C TYR A 89 -20.29 9.93 -5.89
N THR A 90 -19.37 8.97 -5.74
CA THR A 90 -19.64 7.73 -5.01
C THR A 90 -20.01 8.07 -3.56
N PRO A 91 -21.06 7.46 -2.99
CA PRO A 91 -21.42 7.70 -1.60
C PRO A 91 -20.27 7.39 -0.64
N ILE A 92 -20.04 8.27 0.33
CA ILE A 92 -18.96 8.08 1.31
C ILE A 92 -19.33 6.96 2.27
N PHE A 93 -18.45 5.98 2.41
CA PHE A 93 -18.55 4.95 3.44
C PHE A 93 -17.19 4.67 4.07
N HIS A 94 -17.22 4.29 5.34
CA HIS A 94 -16.02 3.88 6.06
C HIS A 94 -15.57 2.50 5.60
N HIS A 95 -14.28 2.39 5.29
CA HIS A 95 -13.66 1.12 4.94
C HIS A 95 -12.17 1.13 5.29
N SER A 96 -11.56 -0.04 5.24
CA SER A 96 -10.13 -0.24 5.36
C SER A 96 -9.67 -1.25 4.30
N HIS A 97 -8.37 -1.33 4.03
CA HIS A 97 -7.82 -2.27 3.03
C HIS A 97 -6.85 -3.26 3.68
N THR A 98 -6.77 -4.49 3.17
CA THR A 98 -5.74 -5.47 3.63
C THR A 98 -4.34 -5.18 3.07
N PHE A 99 -4.22 -4.22 2.15
CA PHE A 99 -3.04 -3.86 1.37
C PHE A 99 -2.74 -2.35 1.48
N PHE A 100 -1.60 -1.91 0.97
CA PHE A 100 -1.20 -0.50 1.00
C PHE A 100 -1.90 0.31 -0.09
N THR A 101 -2.28 1.55 0.23
CA THR A 101 -2.91 2.48 -0.73
C THR A 101 -2.10 3.76 -0.82
N VAL A 102 -1.82 4.23 -2.03
CA VAL A 102 -1.22 5.53 -2.29
C VAL A 102 -2.21 6.37 -3.10
N LEU A 103 -2.81 7.37 -2.45
CA LEU A 103 -3.74 8.30 -3.07
C LEU A 103 -2.96 9.46 -3.69
N TYR A 104 -3.42 9.94 -4.84
CA TYR A 104 -2.89 11.13 -5.49
C TYR A 104 -4.01 11.98 -6.07
N VAL A 105 -4.03 13.26 -5.70
CA VAL A 105 -4.95 14.24 -6.29
C VAL A 105 -4.31 14.79 -7.56
N LEU A 106 -4.69 14.22 -8.71
CA LEU A 106 -4.22 14.66 -10.02
C LEU A 106 -4.73 16.06 -10.36
N LYS A 107 -5.97 16.36 -10.00
CA LYS A 107 -6.65 17.64 -10.29
C LYS A 107 -7.65 17.97 -9.19
N GLY A 108 -7.68 19.21 -8.72
CA GLY A 108 -8.68 19.70 -7.77
C GLY A 108 -8.40 19.29 -6.33
N HIS A 109 -9.35 18.64 -5.67
CA HIS A 109 -9.27 18.29 -4.24
C HIS A 109 -10.09 17.03 -3.90
N CYS A 110 -9.90 16.49 -2.70
CA CYS A 110 -10.83 15.51 -2.13
C CYS A 110 -11.00 15.66 -0.62
N GLU A 111 -12.15 15.21 -0.14
CA GLU A 111 -12.42 15.03 1.27
C GLU A 111 -11.88 13.66 1.69
N HIS A 112 -10.86 13.64 2.54
CA HIS A 112 -10.29 12.40 3.04
C HIS A 112 -10.35 12.41 4.57
N THR A 113 -10.81 11.31 5.16
CA THR A 113 -10.77 11.11 6.61
C THR A 113 -9.98 9.85 6.89
N VAL A 114 -9.07 9.92 7.84
CA VAL A 114 -8.20 8.81 8.26
C VAL A 114 -8.31 8.66 9.77
N ALA A 115 -8.72 7.48 10.23
CA ALA A 115 -8.93 7.18 11.65
C ALA A 115 -9.69 8.32 12.39
N ASP A 116 -10.81 8.74 11.79
CA ASP A 116 -11.73 9.76 12.28
C ASP A 116 -11.16 11.20 12.32
N LYS A 117 -9.96 11.43 11.77
CA LYS A 117 -9.40 12.78 11.53
C LYS A 117 -9.63 13.22 10.08
N ASN A 118 -10.06 14.46 9.89
CA ASN A 118 -10.17 15.06 8.57
C ASN A 118 -8.77 15.44 8.05
N VAL A 119 -8.44 15.00 6.84
CA VAL A 119 -7.15 15.16 6.15
C VAL A 119 -7.45 15.67 4.74
N PRO A 120 -7.87 16.93 4.56
CA PRO A 120 -8.21 17.44 3.24
C PRO A 120 -6.99 17.40 2.32
N MET A 121 -7.18 16.95 1.08
CA MET A 121 -6.12 16.85 0.08
C MET A 121 -6.42 17.77 -1.11
N LYS A 122 -5.38 18.42 -1.63
CA LYS A 122 -5.43 19.27 -2.84
C LYS A 122 -4.53 18.72 -3.93
N GLN A 123 -4.64 19.29 -5.14
CA GLN A 123 -3.83 18.92 -6.29
C GLN A 123 -2.34 18.82 -5.93
N GLY A 124 -1.71 17.73 -6.35
CA GLY A 124 -0.31 17.44 -6.03
C GLY A 124 -0.08 16.72 -4.70
N ASP A 125 -1.11 16.57 -3.86
CA ASP A 125 -0.94 15.82 -2.62
C ASP A 125 -0.92 14.32 -2.90
N VAL A 126 0.06 13.64 -2.31
CA VAL A 126 0.21 12.19 -2.30
C VAL A 126 0.04 11.69 -0.87
N PHE A 127 -0.96 10.85 -0.63
CA PHE A 127 -1.18 10.25 0.69
C PHE A 127 -0.92 8.76 0.68
N PHE A 128 -0.05 8.31 1.57
CA PHE A 128 0.29 6.93 1.78
C PHE A 128 -0.46 6.36 2.99
N LEU A 129 -1.22 5.29 2.77
CA LEU A 129 -2.05 4.63 3.77
C LEU A 129 -1.63 3.17 3.96
N PRO A 130 -1.32 2.75 5.21
CA PRO A 130 -1.03 1.35 5.52
C PRO A 130 -2.30 0.48 5.62
N PRO A 131 -2.15 -0.87 5.60
CA PRO A 131 -3.26 -1.79 5.78
C PRO A 131 -4.04 -1.55 7.09
N TYR A 132 -5.34 -1.85 7.05
CA TYR A 132 -6.28 -1.82 8.17
C TYR A 132 -6.53 -0.45 8.80
N VAL A 133 -6.00 0.63 8.22
CA VAL A 133 -6.39 1.97 8.63
C VAL A 133 -7.75 2.30 8.04
N LYS A 134 -8.70 2.63 8.91
CA LYS A 134 -10.05 3.05 8.55
C LYS A 134 -10.00 4.42 7.87
N GLN A 135 -10.65 4.55 6.73
CA GLN A 135 -10.70 5.78 5.97
C GLN A 135 -12.06 6.02 5.28
N THR A 136 -12.23 7.22 4.77
CA THR A 136 -13.27 7.62 3.81
C THR A 136 -12.69 8.55 2.77
N ILE A 137 -13.15 8.48 1.53
CA ILE A 137 -12.77 9.40 0.46
C ILE A 137 -14.05 9.91 -0.20
N GLY A 138 -14.14 11.23 -0.40
CA GLY A 138 -15.24 11.89 -1.08
C GLY A 138 -14.72 12.82 -2.18
N VAL A 139 -15.31 12.72 -3.37
CA VAL A 139 -15.04 13.61 -4.50
C VAL A 139 -16.38 13.99 -5.13
N PHE A 140 -16.84 15.22 -4.93
CA PHE A 140 -18.18 15.68 -5.32
C PHE A 140 -18.16 16.85 -6.32
N ASP A 141 -17.14 16.87 -7.17
CA ASP A 141 -16.96 17.83 -8.25
C ASP A 141 -16.19 17.18 -9.43
N ASP A 142 -15.53 18.00 -10.26
CA ASP A 142 -14.73 17.54 -11.41
C ASP A 142 -13.28 17.18 -11.04
N SER A 143 -12.94 17.08 -9.76
CA SER A 143 -11.62 16.66 -9.29
C SER A 143 -11.31 15.22 -9.67
N ILE A 144 -10.02 14.90 -9.82
CA ILE A 144 -9.55 13.59 -10.26
C ILE A 144 -8.56 13.07 -9.23
N VAL A 145 -8.89 11.90 -8.66
CA VAL A 145 -8.06 11.19 -7.68
C VAL A 145 -7.72 9.81 -8.22
N LEU A 146 -6.44 9.47 -8.15
CA LEU A 146 -5.91 8.14 -8.49
C LEU A 146 -5.47 7.43 -7.21
N ASN A 147 -5.68 6.12 -7.16
CA ASN A 147 -5.22 5.25 -6.08
C ASN A 147 -4.31 4.19 -6.66
N ILE A 148 -3.11 4.07 -6.11
CA ILE A 148 -2.22 2.93 -6.32
C ILE A 148 -2.48 1.96 -5.17
N HIS A 149 -2.84 0.72 -5.48
CA HIS A 149 -2.92 -0.37 -4.52
C HIS A 149 -1.67 -1.22 -4.65
N ILE A 150 -1.05 -1.57 -3.52
CA ILE A 150 0.20 -2.34 -3.49
C ILE A 150 0.02 -3.49 -2.51
N ARG A 151 0.19 -4.73 -2.99
CA ARG A 151 0.12 -5.93 -2.14
C ARG A 151 1.12 -5.84 -1.00
N ARG A 152 0.74 -6.38 0.16
CA ARG A 152 1.57 -6.29 1.37
C ARG A 152 2.95 -6.93 1.18
N ASP A 153 2.99 -8.12 0.58
CA ASP A 153 4.23 -8.88 0.42
C ASP A 153 5.20 -8.19 -0.56
N THR A 154 4.68 -7.48 -1.57
CA THR A 154 5.51 -6.73 -2.52
C THR A 154 5.94 -5.38 -1.98
N PHE A 155 5.11 -4.78 -1.13
CA PHE A 155 5.47 -3.56 -0.45
C PHE A 155 6.81 -3.70 0.29
N ASP A 156 6.97 -4.81 1.01
CA ASP A 156 8.22 -5.18 1.65
C ASP A 156 9.38 -5.18 0.63
N ASP A 157 9.23 -5.83 -0.52
CA ASP A 157 10.26 -5.87 -1.58
C ASP A 157 10.64 -4.49 -2.15
N TYR A 158 9.67 -3.61 -2.44
CA TYR A 158 9.97 -2.26 -2.92
C TYR A 158 10.67 -1.42 -1.87
N PHE A 159 10.17 -1.47 -0.64
CA PHE A 159 10.66 -0.63 0.43
C PHE A 159 11.97 -1.16 1.01
N PHE A 160 12.26 -2.46 0.96
CA PHE A 160 13.56 -2.98 1.43
C PHE A 160 14.76 -2.33 0.73
N ASN A 161 14.62 -1.85 -0.51
CA ASN A 161 15.69 -1.11 -1.19
C ASN A 161 15.78 0.36 -0.75
N VAL A 162 14.65 0.94 -0.36
CA VAL A 162 14.52 2.32 0.14
C VAL A 162 14.92 2.44 1.62
N LEU A 163 14.54 1.48 2.46
CA LEU A 163 14.71 1.46 3.92
C LEU A 163 16.14 1.17 4.37
N ARG A 164 17.04 0.78 3.45
CA ARG A 164 18.46 0.51 3.77
C ARG A 164 19.17 1.70 4.36
N ASN A 165 18.68 2.90 4.05
CA ASN A 165 19.23 4.14 4.58
C ASN A 165 18.47 4.53 5.83
N GLU A 166 19.19 4.86 6.90
CA GLU A 166 18.61 5.44 8.12
C GLU A 166 17.99 6.81 7.78
N ASN A 167 16.66 6.90 7.78
CA ASN A 167 15.92 8.15 7.56
C ASN A 167 14.51 8.07 8.18
N LYS A 168 13.84 9.23 8.32
CA LYS A 168 12.52 9.35 8.96
C LYS A 168 11.41 8.50 8.30
N LEU A 169 11.51 8.25 6.99
CA LEU A 169 10.57 7.34 6.33
C LEU A 169 10.84 5.89 6.69
N SER A 170 12.10 5.51 6.88
CA SER A 170 12.43 4.19 7.38
C SER A 170 11.75 3.93 8.72
N ASP A 171 11.82 4.90 9.62
CA ASP A 171 11.12 4.84 10.90
C ASP A 171 9.59 4.78 10.72
N PHE A 172 9.02 5.56 9.78
CA PHE A 172 7.58 5.50 9.45
C PHE A 172 7.15 4.10 8.99
N PHE A 173 7.81 3.52 7.99
CA PHE A 173 7.40 2.23 7.43
C PHE A 173 7.64 1.08 8.40
N ILE A 174 8.75 1.10 9.14
CA ILE A 174 8.99 0.16 10.23
C ILE A 174 7.90 0.28 11.30
N GLY A 175 7.48 1.52 11.64
CA GLY A 175 6.37 1.78 12.55
C GLY A 175 5.06 1.19 12.04
N CYS A 176 4.72 1.40 10.76
CA CYS A 176 3.51 0.85 10.14
C CYS A 176 3.50 -0.69 10.08
N LEU A 177 4.63 -1.31 9.73
CA LEU A 177 4.72 -2.76 9.49
C LEU A 177 4.84 -3.58 10.77
N TYR A 178 5.46 -3.00 11.80
CA TYR A 178 5.91 -3.76 12.96
C TYR A 178 5.43 -3.20 14.29
N SER A 179 4.87 -1.99 14.37
CA SER A 179 4.35 -1.47 15.65
C SER A 179 2.96 -2.01 16.00
N GLN A 180 2.72 -2.21 17.30
CA GLN A 180 1.39 -2.45 17.89
C GLN A 180 0.45 -1.25 17.72
N ASN A 181 0.99 -0.02 17.66
CA ASN A 181 0.27 1.22 17.39
C ASN A 181 0.81 1.82 16.08
N PRO A 182 0.37 1.30 14.92
CA PRO A 182 0.90 1.75 13.64
C PRO A 182 0.50 3.20 13.36
N MET A 183 1.40 3.92 12.70
CA MET A 183 1.12 5.25 12.18
C MET A 183 -0.02 5.16 11.17
N GLN A 184 -0.87 6.18 11.11
CA GLN A 184 -2.13 6.09 10.36
C GLN A 184 -1.97 6.51 8.89
N GLY A 185 -0.98 7.34 8.57
CA GLY A 185 -0.62 7.64 7.19
C GLY A 185 0.48 8.68 7.06
N LEU A 186 0.88 8.95 5.82
CA LEU A 186 1.96 9.86 5.48
C LEU A 186 1.58 10.68 4.26
N MET A 187 1.76 12.00 4.33
CA MET A 187 1.43 12.96 3.27
C MET A 187 2.71 13.56 2.67
N PHE A 188 2.75 13.62 1.34
CA PHE A 188 3.69 14.43 0.58
C PHE A 188 2.94 15.53 -0.16
N HIS A 189 3.46 16.75 -0.14
CA HIS A 189 2.92 17.87 -0.90
C HIS A 189 3.78 18.14 -2.13
N THR A 190 3.48 17.51 -3.27
CA THR A 190 4.31 17.65 -4.48
C THR A 190 3.92 18.85 -5.34
N GLY A 191 2.79 19.50 -5.07
CA GLY A 191 2.31 20.64 -5.85
C GLY A 191 2.21 20.31 -7.34
N ASP A 192 2.75 21.16 -8.20
CA ASP A 192 2.69 21.00 -9.66
C ASP A 192 3.90 20.23 -10.24
N ASP A 193 4.50 19.32 -9.47
CA ASP A 193 5.60 18.47 -9.94
C ASP A 193 5.15 17.57 -11.10
N GLU A 194 5.57 17.96 -12.31
CA GLU A 194 5.23 17.27 -13.55
C GLU A 194 5.80 15.86 -13.63
N GLU A 195 6.95 15.59 -13.00
CA GLU A 195 7.57 14.28 -13.03
C GLU A 195 6.76 13.28 -12.19
N ILE A 196 6.33 13.70 -11.00
CA ILE A 196 5.44 12.88 -10.15
C ILE A 196 4.10 12.65 -10.85
N ARG A 197 3.49 13.72 -11.41
CA ARG A 197 2.25 13.63 -12.17
C ARG A 197 2.35 12.62 -13.32
N ASP A 198 3.41 12.73 -14.12
CA ASP A 198 3.58 11.91 -15.31
C ASP A 198 3.87 10.44 -14.94
N LEU A 199 4.51 10.16 -13.80
CA LEU A 199 4.66 8.79 -13.28
C LEU A 199 3.29 8.17 -12.95
N TYR A 200 2.40 8.90 -12.27
CA TYR A 200 1.02 8.43 -12.01
C TYR A 200 0.23 8.17 -13.30
N LEU A 201 0.34 9.08 -14.29
CA LEU A 201 -0.32 8.92 -15.58
C LEU A 201 0.24 7.72 -16.36
N ASN A 202 1.55 7.49 -16.31
CA ASN A 202 2.18 6.32 -16.91
C ASN A 202 1.73 5.02 -16.24
N LEU A 203 1.66 4.97 -14.90
CA LEU A 203 1.10 3.81 -14.19
C LEU A 203 -0.35 3.54 -14.61
N TYR A 204 -1.20 4.56 -14.62
CA TYR A 204 -2.60 4.43 -15.03
C TYR A 204 -2.77 4.00 -16.49
N ARG A 205 -1.84 4.37 -17.37
CA ARG A 205 -1.85 3.88 -18.76
C ARG A 205 -1.45 2.42 -18.82
N GLU A 206 -0.42 2.04 -18.07
CA GLU A 206 0.14 0.70 -18.09
C GLU A 206 -0.87 -0.35 -17.60
N THR A 207 -1.76 0.00 -16.66
CA THR A 207 -2.83 -0.92 -16.22
C THR A 207 -3.85 -1.29 -17.30
N LYS A 208 -3.84 -0.58 -18.44
CA LYS A 208 -4.69 -0.87 -19.61
C LYS A 208 -3.99 -1.77 -20.63
N ILE A 209 -2.68 -1.97 -20.46
CA ILE A 209 -1.90 -2.88 -21.29
C ILE A 209 -1.95 -4.23 -20.59
N ASP A 210 -2.42 -5.23 -21.32
CA ASP A 210 -2.62 -6.59 -20.81
C ASP A 210 -1.61 -7.52 -21.50
N ASP A 211 -0.32 -7.33 -21.20
CA ASP A 211 0.76 -8.22 -21.64
C ASP A 211 1.66 -8.74 -20.50
N MET A 212 2.57 -9.67 -20.84
CA MET A 212 3.47 -10.31 -19.87
C MET A 212 4.51 -9.37 -19.23
N TYR A 213 4.67 -8.15 -19.76
CA TYR A 213 5.66 -7.17 -19.29
C TYR A 213 5.02 -6.10 -18.41
N SER A 214 3.72 -5.87 -18.55
CA SER A 214 2.99 -4.77 -17.94
C SER A 214 3.16 -4.73 -16.41
N TRP A 215 3.09 -5.88 -15.73
CA TRP A 215 3.32 -5.94 -14.28
C TRP A 215 4.74 -5.53 -13.88
N ARG A 216 5.78 -5.95 -14.62
CA ARG A 216 7.17 -5.53 -14.34
C ARG A 216 7.35 -4.03 -14.56
N ILE A 217 6.66 -3.47 -15.55
CA ILE A 217 6.69 -2.05 -15.84
C ILE A 217 6.02 -1.26 -14.70
N LEU A 218 4.84 -1.68 -14.24
CA LEU A 218 4.16 -1.12 -13.07
C LEU A 218 5.06 -1.13 -11.83
N ASP A 219 5.69 -2.27 -11.54
CA ASP A 219 6.60 -2.47 -10.42
C ASP A 219 7.80 -1.49 -10.47
N ASN A 220 8.40 -1.34 -11.65
CA ASN A 220 9.54 -0.45 -11.86
C ASN A 220 9.17 1.03 -11.80
N ILE A 221 8.05 1.43 -12.42
CA ILE A 221 7.56 2.82 -12.35
C ILE A 221 7.22 3.19 -10.90
N THR A 222 6.59 2.28 -10.16
CA THR A 222 6.28 2.46 -8.73
C THR A 222 7.55 2.68 -7.91
N SER A 223 8.60 1.89 -8.18
CA SER A 223 9.91 2.06 -7.53
C SER A 223 10.55 3.42 -7.83
N ILE A 224 10.44 3.89 -9.07
CA ILE A 224 10.91 5.23 -9.49
C ILE A 224 10.09 6.32 -8.77
N LEU A 225 8.76 6.20 -8.75
CA LEU A 225 7.85 7.12 -8.06
C LEU A 225 8.24 7.28 -6.59
N PHE A 226 8.39 6.19 -5.85
CA PHE A 226 8.82 6.28 -4.46
C PHE A 226 10.21 6.91 -4.33
N SER A 227 11.18 6.49 -5.16
CA SER A 227 12.52 7.07 -5.13
C SER A 227 12.52 8.59 -5.36
N LYS A 228 11.61 9.09 -6.22
CA LYS A 228 11.43 10.52 -6.50
C LYS A 228 10.75 11.25 -5.35
N LEU A 229 9.65 10.70 -4.82
CA LEU A 229 8.98 11.25 -3.64
C LEU A 229 9.96 11.40 -2.47
N LEU A 230 10.76 10.36 -2.20
CA LEU A 230 11.75 10.36 -1.13
C LEU A 230 12.87 11.38 -1.38
N ARG A 231 13.38 11.45 -2.61
CA ARG A 231 14.46 12.37 -2.96
C ARG A 231 14.03 13.84 -2.89
N GLY A 232 12.83 14.14 -3.36
CA GLY A 232 12.34 15.52 -3.49
C GLY A 232 11.62 16.05 -2.24
N TYR A 233 10.97 15.16 -1.48
CA TYR A 233 9.93 15.56 -0.52
C TYR A 233 10.08 14.96 0.88
N SER A 234 11.13 14.16 1.15
CA SER A 234 11.30 13.49 2.44
C SER A 234 11.39 14.43 3.64
N ASP A 235 11.94 15.63 3.47
CA ASP A 235 12.06 16.63 4.55
C ASP A 235 10.74 17.34 4.87
N GLN A 236 9.76 17.30 3.96
CA GLN A 236 8.49 18.01 4.06
C GLN A 236 7.31 17.07 4.38
N ILE A 237 7.62 15.85 4.79
CA ILE A 237 6.61 14.85 5.09
C ILE A 237 5.77 15.29 6.29
N GLU A 238 4.45 15.23 6.11
CA GLU A 238 3.49 15.32 7.20
C GLU A 238 3.00 13.92 7.58
N LEU A 239 3.10 13.61 8.88
CA LEU A 239 2.60 12.35 9.42
C LEU A 239 1.18 12.55 9.92
N VAL A 240 0.29 11.65 9.51
CA VAL A 240 -1.10 11.69 9.93
C VAL A 240 -1.34 10.61 10.96
N GLY A 241 -1.84 11.03 12.13
CA GLY A 241 -2.31 10.16 13.21
C GLY A 241 -2.19 10.78 14.58
N ASN A 242 -2.40 10.00 15.65
CA ASN A 242 -2.07 10.40 17.03
C ASN A 242 -0.57 10.21 17.31
N VAL A 243 0.27 10.60 16.35
CA VAL A 243 1.72 10.52 16.51
C VAL A 243 2.14 11.77 17.26
N ASN A 244 2.35 11.64 18.57
CA ASN A 244 3.03 12.69 19.32
C ASN A 244 4.48 12.79 18.80
N GLN A 245 5.10 13.97 18.83
CA GLN A 245 6.50 14.15 18.39
C GLN A 245 7.49 13.16 19.07
N GLU A 246 7.14 12.65 20.26
CA GLU A 246 7.88 11.60 20.98
C GLU A 246 7.87 10.23 20.26
N GLU A 247 6.77 9.85 19.59
CA GLU A 247 6.69 8.59 18.84
C GLU A 247 7.53 8.62 17.55
N MET A 248 7.69 9.80 16.95
CA MET A 248 8.53 9.99 15.76
C MET A 248 10.04 9.93 16.09
N ASN A 249 10.40 10.21 17.35
CA ASN A 249 11.75 10.04 17.87
C ASN A 249 11.91 8.75 18.70
N ASP A 250 10.97 7.80 18.59
CA ASP A 250 11.01 6.55 19.34
C ASP A 250 12.32 5.80 19.02
N PRO A 251 13.23 5.65 20.01
CA PRO A 251 14.48 4.95 19.82
C PRO A 251 14.29 3.51 19.35
N CYS A 252 13.14 2.89 19.66
CA CYS A 252 12.80 1.56 19.21
C CYS A 252 12.66 1.48 17.68
N LEU A 253 12.12 2.50 17.01
CA LEU A 253 11.98 2.49 15.55
C LEU A 253 13.35 2.42 14.88
N ARG A 254 14.33 3.18 15.39
CA ARG A 254 15.72 3.14 14.94
C ARG A 254 16.39 1.79 15.21
N ILE A 255 16.10 1.17 16.35
CA ILE A 255 16.55 -0.19 16.68
C ILE A 255 15.99 -1.20 15.67
N LEU A 256 14.68 -1.16 15.41
CA LEU A 256 14.03 -2.05 14.46
C LEU A 256 14.56 -1.84 13.04
N SER A 257 14.79 -0.60 12.62
CA SER A 257 15.42 -0.25 11.34
C SER A 257 16.85 -0.81 11.24
N TYR A 258 17.66 -0.65 12.29
CA TYR A 258 18.99 -1.24 12.36
C TYR A 258 18.97 -2.77 12.27
N ILE A 259 18.06 -3.42 13.00
CA ILE A 259 17.86 -4.87 12.91
C ILE A 259 17.46 -5.26 11.48
N ASN A 260 16.57 -4.50 10.86
CA ASN A 260 16.13 -4.73 9.49
C ASN A 260 17.26 -4.59 8.47
N ASN A 261 18.23 -3.72 8.72
CA ASN A 261 19.39 -3.53 7.85
C ASN A 261 20.54 -4.52 8.14
N ASN A 262 20.59 -5.09 9.35
CA ASN A 262 21.65 -5.99 9.81
C ASN A 262 21.15 -7.40 10.14
N TYR A 263 19.96 -7.77 9.66
CA TYR A 263 19.21 -8.99 10.02
C TYR A 263 20.00 -10.30 9.86
N ARG A 264 21.00 -10.32 8.98
CA ARG A 264 21.87 -11.48 8.73
C ARG A 264 22.72 -11.83 9.96
N THR A 265 23.23 -10.83 10.67
CA THR A 265 24.19 -10.99 11.77
C THR A 265 23.75 -10.34 13.08
N ALA A 266 22.58 -9.68 13.09
CA ALA A 266 22.06 -9.01 14.28
C ALA A 266 21.89 -10.00 15.45
N THR A 267 22.54 -9.68 16.56
CA THR A 267 22.31 -10.25 17.89
C THR A 267 21.74 -9.18 18.81
N LEU A 268 21.06 -9.58 19.88
CA LEU A 268 20.45 -8.62 20.79
C LEU A 268 21.53 -7.81 21.53
N GLU A 269 22.67 -8.45 21.81
CA GLU A 269 23.87 -7.87 22.41
C GLU A 269 24.42 -6.75 21.52
N ASN A 270 24.69 -7.03 20.24
CA ASN A 270 25.25 -6.03 19.33
C ASN A 270 24.30 -4.85 19.11
N VAL A 271 22.98 -5.11 19.13
CA VAL A 271 21.96 -4.05 19.05
C VAL A 271 21.99 -3.19 20.32
N ALA A 272 22.00 -3.81 21.50
CA ALA A 272 22.07 -3.09 22.76
C ALA A 272 23.33 -2.23 22.86
N ASP A 273 24.49 -2.78 22.50
CA ASP A 273 25.76 -2.08 22.49
C ASP A 273 25.75 -0.89 21.52
N LYS A 274 25.24 -1.08 20.29
CA LYS A 274 25.16 -0.04 19.25
C LYS A 274 24.36 1.17 19.67
N PHE A 275 23.27 0.96 20.41
CA PHE A 275 22.35 2.02 20.86
C PHE A 275 22.60 2.45 22.30
N HIS A 276 23.67 1.97 22.93
CA HIS A 276 24.05 2.28 24.32
C HIS A 276 22.95 1.96 25.34
N TYR A 277 22.26 0.84 25.14
CA TYR A 277 21.22 0.32 26.03
C TYR A 277 21.65 -1.01 26.67
N SER A 278 20.97 -1.40 27.74
CA SER A 278 21.12 -2.75 28.30
C SER A 278 20.33 -3.76 27.46
N VAL A 279 20.85 -5.00 27.39
CA VAL A 279 20.18 -6.12 26.69
C VAL A 279 18.73 -6.33 27.16
N PRO A 280 18.42 -6.34 28.48
CA PRO A 280 17.04 -6.48 28.95
C PRO A 280 16.15 -5.32 28.52
N TYR A 281 16.68 -4.09 28.52
CA TYR A 281 15.93 -2.91 28.09
C TYR A 281 15.58 -2.97 26.60
N CYS A 282 16.56 -3.29 25.74
CA CYS A 282 16.32 -3.50 24.31
C CYS A 282 15.30 -4.62 24.05
N SER A 283 15.40 -5.75 24.76
CA SER A 283 14.47 -6.87 24.63
C SER A 283 13.03 -6.45 24.93
N ASN A 284 12.84 -5.74 26.04
CA ASN A 284 11.53 -5.26 26.46
C ASN A 284 10.96 -4.24 25.48
N MET A 285 11.77 -3.26 25.06
CA MET A 285 11.37 -2.23 24.11
C MET A 285 10.93 -2.82 22.76
N ILE A 286 11.66 -3.80 22.22
CA ILE A 286 11.26 -4.52 20.99
C ILE A 286 9.95 -5.27 21.20
N ARG A 287 9.79 -5.96 22.33
CA ARG A 287 8.57 -6.74 22.62
C ARG A 287 7.36 -5.85 22.81
N GLU A 288 7.50 -4.73 23.51
CA GLU A 288 6.43 -3.76 23.71
C GLU A 288 6.02 -3.12 22.39
N LYS A 289 7.00 -2.70 21.57
CA LYS A 289 6.69 -2.06 20.29
C LYS A 289 6.08 -3.03 19.28
N THR A 290 6.59 -4.26 19.20
CA THR A 290 6.23 -5.21 18.12
C THR A 290 5.29 -6.35 18.52
N GLY A 291 5.08 -6.56 19.82
CA GLY A 291 4.40 -7.73 20.37
C GLY A 291 5.21 -9.04 20.29
N MET A 292 6.44 -9.02 19.77
CA MET A 292 7.27 -10.21 19.61
C MET A 292 8.70 -10.00 20.13
N GLY A 293 9.33 -11.08 20.60
CA GLY A 293 10.73 -11.02 21.03
C GLY A 293 11.69 -10.88 19.85
N PHE A 294 12.90 -10.39 20.13
CA PHE A 294 13.98 -10.16 19.16
C PHE A 294 14.18 -11.32 18.16
N VAL A 295 14.32 -12.56 18.65
CA VAL A 295 14.56 -13.74 17.79
C VAL A 295 13.39 -13.98 16.82
N ALA A 296 12.16 -13.78 17.28
CA ALA A 296 10.98 -13.91 16.43
C ALA A 296 10.91 -12.80 15.38
N PHE A 297 11.27 -11.58 15.76
CA PHE A 297 11.34 -10.42 14.87
C PHE A 297 12.40 -10.62 13.77
N VAL A 298 13.64 -10.96 14.13
CA VAL A 298 14.72 -11.25 13.16
C VAL A 298 14.32 -12.39 12.23
N ARG A 299 13.69 -13.45 12.75
CA ARG A 299 13.18 -14.54 11.90
C ARG A 299 12.14 -14.04 10.89
N LYS A 300 11.21 -13.17 11.30
CA LYS A 300 10.21 -12.57 10.40
C LYS A 300 10.89 -11.80 9.26
N VAL A 301 11.83 -10.92 9.59
CA VAL A 301 12.60 -10.15 8.59
C VAL A 301 13.35 -11.07 7.62
N ARG A 302 14.05 -12.09 8.14
CA ARG A 302 14.76 -13.09 7.30
C ARG A 302 13.83 -13.83 6.35
N MET A 303 12.63 -14.18 6.81
CA MET A 303 11.64 -14.87 5.98
C MET A 303 11.12 -13.98 4.85
N ASN A 304 10.86 -12.70 5.12
CA ASN A 304 10.44 -11.74 4.08
C ASN A 304 11.53 -11.58 3.00
N HIS A 305 12.80 -11.51 3.38
CA HIS A 305 13.89 -11.53 2.39
C HIS A 305 14.00 -12.87 1.64
N ALA A 306 13.69 -13.99 2.30
CA ALA A 306 13.72 -15.30 1.66
C ALA A 306 12.61 -15.41 0.60
N THR A 307 11.38 -14.96 0.89
CA THR A 307 10.29 -14.95 -0.09
C THR A 307 10.63 -14.10 -1.31
N ALA A 308 11.22 -12.92 -1.11
CA ALA A 308 11.70 -12.04 -2.18
C ALA A 308 12.67 -12.76 -3.12
N LEU A 309 13.70 -13.42 -2.56
CA LEU A 309 14.71 -14.14 -3.34
C LEU A 309 14.14 -15.40 -4.01
N LEU A 310 13.20 -16.08 -3.37
CA LEU A 310 12.53 -17.26 -3.92
C LEU A 310 11.69 -16.91 -5.16
N THR A 311 11.05 -15.74 -5.16
CA THR A 311 10.18 -15.27 -6.25
C THR A 311 11.00 -14.64 -7.37
N ASN A 312 11.96 -13.79 -7.03
CA ASN A 312 12.64 -12.92 -8.01
C ASN A 312 13.97 -13.47 -8.55
N THR A 313 14.44 -14.63 -8.06
CA THR A 313 15.73 -15.21 -8.48
C THR A 313 15.67 -16.72 -8.68
N ASN A 314 16.64 -17.25 -9.41
CA ASN A 314 16.85 -18.70 -9.57
C ASN A 314 17.89 -19.27 -8.60
N ARG A 315 18.28 -18.52 -7.55
CA ARG A 315 19.27 -18.98 -6.56
C ARG A 315 18.81 -20.28 -5.92
N SER A 316 19.73 -21.18 -5.61
CA SER A 316 19.44 -22.39 -4.84
C SER A 316 18.94 -22.04 -3.42
N ILE A 317 18.24 -22.98 -2.78
CA ILE A 317 17.78 -22.79 -1.38
C ILE A 317 18.98 -22.57 -0.44
N ALA A 318 20.14 -23.15 -0.76
CA ALA A 318 21.38 -22.94 -0.01
C ALA A 318 21.89 -21.50 -0.12
N GLU A 319 22.01 -20.97 -1.34
CA GLU A 319 22.41 -19.57 -1.57
C GLU A 319 21.43 -18.58 -0.95
N ILE A 320 20.12 -18.90 -0.95
CA ILE A 320 19.12 -18.08 -0.26
C ILE A 320 19.31 -18.15 1.26
N GLY A 321 19.55 -19.34 1.82
CA GLY A 321 19.87 -19.52 3.23
C GLY A 321 21.03 -18.63 3.67
N GLU A 322 22.14 -18.69 2.94
CA GLU A 322 23.33 -17.87 3.22
C GLU A 322 23.04 -16.36 3.07
N ALA A 323 22.31 -15.98 2.02
CA ALA A 323 21.94 -14.59 1.77
C ALA A 323 21.06 -14.00 2.89
N VAL A 324 20.20 -14.81 3.51
CA VAL A 324 19.31 -14.37 4.59
C VAL A 324 19.81 -14.70 6.00
N GLY A 325 21.05 -15.20 6.13
CA GLY A 325 21.69 -15.39 7.44
C GLY A 325 21.39 -16.73 8.13
N TYR A 326 21.11 -17.78 7.38
CA TYR A 326 21.10 -19.16 7.87
C TYR A 326 22.35 -19.89 7.40
N GLU A 327 23.08 -20.49 8.35
CA GLU A 327 24.31 -21.25 8.08
C GLU A 327 24.05 -22.53 7.28
N ASN A 328 22.88 -23.16 7.46
CA ASN A 328 22.50 -24.36 6.73
C ASN A 328 21.09 -24.26 6.12
N PRO A 329 20.87 -24.85 4.92
CA PRO A 329 19.59 -24.84 4.23
C PRO A 329 18.47 -25.48 5.05
N GLU A 330 18.77 -26.51 5.85
CA GLU A 330 17.78 -27.23 6.65
C GLU A 330 17.13 -26.33 7.71
N SER A 331 17.89 -25.40 8.28
CA SER A 331 17.38 -24.44 9.25
C SER A 331 16.48 -23.40 8.59
N LEU A 332 16.82 -22.93 7.39
CA LEU A 332 15.92 -22.11 6.58
C LEU A 332 14.62 -22.88 6.29
N ILE A 333 14.71 -24.11 5.78
CA ILE A 333 13.53 -24.91 5.40
C ILE A 333 12.61 -25.14 6.61
N ARG A 334 13.16 -25.46 7.79
CA ARG A 334 12.37 -25.65 9.02
C ARG A 334 11.69 -24.35 9.45
N ALA A 335 12.42 -23.24 9.45
CA ALA A 335 11.87 -21.94 9.82
C ALA A 335 10.76 -21.51 8.84
N PHE A 336 10.99 -21.69 7.54
CA PHE A 336 10.05 -21.34 6.48
C PHE A 336 8.77 -22.18 6.55
N LYS A 337 8.90 -23.50 6.73
CA LYS A 337 7.74 -24.39 6.95
C LYS A 337 6.93 -23.97 8.16
N LYS A 338 7.59 -23.59 9.25
CA LYS A 338 6.90 -23.16 10.48
C LYS A 338 6.10 -21.87 10.26
N MET A 339 6.56 -20.97 9.39
CA MET A 339 5.93 -19.68 9.15
C MET A 339 4.86 -19.72 8.05
N TYR A 340 5.11 -20.41 6.94
CA TYR A 340 4.24 -20.43 5.76
C TYR A 340 3.51 -21.76 5.52
N ASN A 341 3.72 -22.74 6.41
CA ASN A 341 3.13 -24.08 6.30
C ASN A 341 3.48 -24.82 4.99
N MET A 342 4.59 -24.46 4.33
CA MET A 342 5.08 -25.08 3.09
C MET A 342 6.61 -24.98 2.96
N THR A 343 7.22 -25.73 2.04
CA THR A 343 8.68 -25.63 1.78
C THR A 343 9.03 -24.39 0.95
N PRO A 344 10.26 -23.86 1.06
CA PRO A 344 10.78 -22.85 0.14
C PRO A 344 10.64 -23.26 -1.34
N SER A 345 10.95 -24.52 -1.67
CA SER A 345 10.84 -25.02 -3.04
C SER A 345 9.39 -25.08 -3.54
N ALA A 346 8.44 -25.45 -2.68
CA ALA A 346 7.01 -25.43 -3.02
C ALA A 346 6.51 -23.99 -3.21
N TYR A 347 6.91 -23.08 -2.32
CA TYR A 347 6.61 -21.66 -2.42
C TYR A 347 7.15 -21.07 -3.73
N ARG A 348 8.41 -21.36 -4.08
CA ARG A 348 8.97 -20.98 -5.37
C ARG A 348 8.16 -21.55 -6.52
N LYS A 349 7.86 -22.85 -6.51
CA LYS A 349 7.14 -23.49 -7.60
C LYS A 349 5.79 -22.80 -7.81
N ILE A 350 5.05 -22.51 -6.74
CA ILE A 350 3.79 -21.76 -6.83
C ILE A 350 4.04 -20.39 -7.47
N ASN A 351 4.97 -19.60 -6.96
CA ASN A 351 5.14 -18.22 -7.45
C ASN A 351 5.85 -18.09 -8.82
N GLN A 352 6.69 -19.05 -9.22
CA GLN A 352 7.42 -19.04 -10.50
C GLN A 352 6.76 -19.83 -11.63
N SER A 353 5.98 -20.88 -11.34
CA SER A 353 5.15 -21.53 -12.38
C SER A 353 4.02 -20.63 -12.88
N HIS A 354 3.75 -19.58 -12.12
CA HIS A 354 2.90 -18.45 -12.44
C HIS A 354 3.67 -17.36 -13.22
N SER A 355 4.97 -17.52 -13.49
CA SER A 355 5.80 -16.59 -14.27
C SER A 355 6.25 -17.18 -15.62
N SER A 356 5.77 -18.37 -16.00
CA SER A 356 6.16 -19.12 -17.20
C SER A 356 5.05 -19.13 -18.24
#